data_AF-M6W071-F1
#
_entry.id   AF-M6W071-F1
#
_cell.length_a   1.000
_cell.length_b   1.000
_cell.length_c   1.000
_cell.angle_alpha   90.00
_cell.angle_beta   90.00
_cell.angle_gamma   90.00
#
_symmetry.space_group_name_H-M   'P 1'
#
loop_
_entity.id
_entity.type
_entity.pdbx_description
1 polymer ?
#
loop_
_entity_poly.entity_id
_entity_poly.type
_entity_poly.pdbx_seq_one_letter_code
_entity_poly.pdbx_strand_id
1 'polypeptide(L)' 'LIGKYKGIPRRWVVERTNSWHNRFRAILIRWERKSENYLASLYLASSIIAFNFFDR' A
#
# COMPACT_ATOMS: atom_id res chain seq x y z
N LEU A 1 -12.49 -14.02 -23.90
CA LEU A 1 -13.38 -14.66 -22.91
C LEU A 1 -12.72 -14.54 -21.54
N ILE A 2 -12.97 -13.45 -20.80
CA ILE A 2 -12.55 -13.37 -19.39
C ILE A 2 -13.83 -13.44 -18.58
N GLY A 3 -14.01 -14.57 -17.89
CA GLY A 3 -15.24 -14.91 -17.17
C GLY A 3 -15.61 -13.84 -16.14
N LYS A 4 -16.91 -13.60 -15.99
CA LYS A 4 -17.47 -12.73 -14.94
C LYS A 4 -17.07 -13.29 -13.56
N TYR A 5 -16.02 -12.72 -12.96
CA TYR A 5 -15.65 -13.02 -11.58
C TYR A 5 -16.76 -12.53 -10.66
N LYS A 6 -17.58 -13.45 -10.13
CA LYS A 6 -18.51 -13.21 -9.02
C LYS A 6 -17.70 -13.00 -7.74
N GLY A 7 -17.10 -11.82 -7.60
CA GLY A 7 -16.36 -11.41 -6.40
C GLY A 7 -16.74 -10.00 -6.01
N ILE A 8 -16.88 -9.75 -4.70
CA ILE A 8 -17.07 -8.41 -4.15
C ILE A 8 -16.03 -7.47 -4.79
N PRO A 9 -16.38 -6.28 -5.30
CA PRO A 9 -15.43 -5.37 -5.92
C PRO A 9 -14.34 -4.95 -4.92
N ARG A 10 -13.19 -5.64 -4.93
CA ARG A 10 -12.06 -5.35 -4.00
C ARG A 10 -11.18 -4.19 -4.47
N ARG A 11 -11.51 -3.60 -5.63
CA ARG A 11 -10.75 -2.54 -6.28
C ARG A 11 -10.50 -1.35 -5.33
N TRP A 12 -11.55 -0.89 -4.65
CA TRP A 12 -11.49 0.24 -3.74
C TRP A 12 -10.62 0.01 -2.51
N VAL A 13 -10.44 -1.25 -2.08
CA VAL A 13 -9.57 -1.57 -0.94
C VAL A 13 -8.12 -1.33 -1.31
N VAL A 14 -7.68 -1.88 -2.46
CA VAL A 14 -6.31 -1.72 -2.95
C VAL A 14 -6.01 -0.25 -3.28
N GLU A 15 -6.94 0.44 -3.95
CA GLU A 15 -6.77 1.84 -4.31
C GLU A 15 -6.66 2.74 -3.06
N ARG A 16 -7.44 2.46 -2.01
CA ARG A 16 -7.34 3.17 -0.73
C ARG A 16 -5.97 2.97 -0.09
N THR A 17 -5.48 1.74 -0.03
CA THR A 17 -4.15 1.43 0.54
C THR A 17 -3.03 2.13 -0.26
N ASN A 18 -3.09 2.08 -1.59
CA ASN A 18 -2.13 2.82 -2.44
C ASN A 18 -2.19 4.34 -2.18
N SER A 19 -3.39 4.91 -1.98
CA SER A 19 -3.53 6.32 -1.64
C SER A 19 -2.89 6.67 -0.29
N TRP A 20 -2.81 5.75 0.66
CA TRP A 20 -2.09 5.95 1.92
C TRP A 20 -0.59 5.90 1.72
N HIS A 21 -0.09 4.96 0.91
CA HIS A 21 1.33 4.89 0.57
C HIS A 21 1.83 6.13 -0.19
N ASN A 22 0.98 6.77 -1.00
CA ASN A 22 1.32 8.01 -1.71
C ASN A 22 1.64 9.19 -0.78
N ARG A 23 1.29 9.13 0.51
CA ARG A 23 1.69 10.14 1.51
C ARG A 23 3.17 10.05 1.89
N PHE A 24 3.80 8.90 1.64
CA PHE A 24 5.22 8.69 1.90
C PHE A 24 6.00 8.98 0.61
N ARG A 25 6.63 10.16 0.53
CA ARG A 25 7.35 10.60 -0.68
C ARG A 25 8.43 9.63 -1.15
N ALA A 26 9.15 9.00 -0.21
CA ALA A 26 10.18 8.02 -0.54
C ALA A 26 9.62 6.78 -1.25
N ILE A 27 8.42 6.33 -0.88
CA ILE A 27 7.73 5.19 -1.51
C ILE A 27 7.12 5.63 -2.85
N LEU A 28 6.49 6.81 -2.90
CA LEU A 28 5.87 7.36 -4.11
C LEU A 28 6.85 7.50 -5.27
N ILE A 29 8.04 8.04 -4.99
CA ILE A 29 9.09 8.27 -5.99
C ILE A 29 9.92 6.99 -6.21
N ARG A 30 9.77 5.99 -5.34
CA ARG A 30 10.64 4.82 -5.25
C ARG A 30 12.11 5.24 -5.12
N TRP A 31 12.41 5.97 -4.05
CA TRP A 31 13.73 6.52 -3.76
C TRP A 31 14.80 5.44 -3.57
N GLU A 32 14.41 4.31 -2.98
CA GLU A 32 15.33 3.21 -2.69
C GLU A 32 15.84 2.54 -3.95
N ARG A 33 17.17 2.51 -4.11
CA ARG A 33 17.84 1.87 -5.25
C ARG A 33 17.76 0.35 -5.21
N LYS A 34 17.72 -0.23 -4.01
CA LYS A 34 17.61 -1.67 -3.76
C LYS A 34 16.16 -2.07 -3.53
N SER A 35 15.73 -3.17 -4.15
CA SER A 35 14.37 -3.69 -4.02
C SER A 35 14.03 -4.09 -2.58
N GLU A 36 15.01 -4.60 -1.85
CA GLU A 36 14.87 -5.05 -0.46
C GLU A 36 14.56 -3.86 0.46
N ASN A 37 15.26 -2.74 0.26
CA ASN A 37 15.02 -1.51 1.02
C ASN A 37 13.65 -0.90 0.70
N TYR A 38 13.25 -0.94 -0.57
CA TYR A 38 11.91 -0.50 -0.97
C TYR A 38 10.82 -1.33 -0.28
N LEU A 39 11.00 -2.66 -0.27
CA LEU A 39 10.09 -3.61 0.37
C LEU A 39 10.02 -3.36 1.89
N ALA A 40 11.17 -3.16 2.55
CA ALA A 40 11.23 -2.83 3.97
C ALA A 40 10.51 -1.51 4.28
N SER A 41 10.71 -0.48 3.45
CA SER A 41 10.01 0.81 3.57
C SER A 41 8.49 0.66 3.43
N LEU A 42 8.05 -0.22 2.52
CA LEU A 42 6.64 -0.50 2.28
C LEU A 42 5.98 -1.20 3.48
N TYR A 43 6.68 -2.16 4.10
CA TYR A 43 6.23 -2.77 5.35
C TYR A 43 6.20 -1.77 6.50
N LEU A 44 7.24 -0.94 6.64
CA LEU A 44 7.29 0.09 7.68
C LEU A 44 6.12 1.07 7.56
N ALA A 45 5.84 1.58 6.36
CA ALA A 45 4.70 2.45 6.13
C ALA A 45 3.37 1.77 6.47
N SER A 46 3.23 0.48 6.16
CA SER A 46 2.04 -0.30 6.49
C SER A 46 1.87 -0.46 8.01
N SER A 47 2.96 -0.72 8.73
CA SER A 47 2.96 -0.78 10.20
C SER A 47 2.59 0.55 10.84
N ILE A 48 3.09 1.68 10.33
CA ILE A 48 2.74 3.03 10.82
C ILE A 48 1.25 3.31 10.60
N ILE A 49 0.71 2.98 9.42
CA ILE A 49 -0.72 3.16 9.13
C ILE A 49 -1.57 2.33 10.10
N ALA A 50 -1.20 1.06 10.34
CA ALA A 50 -1.90 0.19 11.27
C ALA A 50 -1.82 0.69 12.72
N PHE A 51 -0.65 1.15 13.15
CA PHE A 51 -0.45 1.72 14.47
C PHE A 51 -1.32 2.97 14.69
N ASN A 52 -1.32 3.90 13.74
CA ASN A 52 -2.17 5.10 13.79
C ASN A 52 -3.67 4.81 13.76
N PHE A 53 -4.08 3.64 13.26
CA PHE A 53 -5.47 3.20 13.31
C PHE A 53 -5.85 2.68 14.70
N PHE A 54 -4.92 2.00 15.38
CA PHE A 54 -5.13 1.46 16.72
C PHE A 54 -5.05 2.55 17.81
N ASP A 55 -4.16 3.52 17.65
CA ASP A 55 -3.97 4.64 18.59
C ASP A 55 -5.11 5.69 18.55
N ARG A 56 -6.24 5.36 17.91
CA ARG A 56 -7.37 6.26 17.64
C ARG A 56 -8.65 5.70 18.24
#